data_AF-A0A7S2ACR9-F1
#
_entry.id   AF-A0A7S2ACR9-F1
#
_cell.length_a   1.000
_cell.length_b   1.000
_cell.length_c   1.000
_cell.angle_alpha   90.00
_cell.angle_beta   90.00
_cell.angle_gamma   90.00
#
_symmetry.space_group_name_H-M   'P 1'
#
loop_
_entity.id
_entity.type
_entity.pdbx_description
1 polymer ?
#
loop_
_entity_poly.entity_id
_entity_poly.type
_entity_poly.pdbx_seq_one_letter_code
_entity_poly.pdbx_strand_id
1 'polypeptide(L)'
;GDMDLREGMVAGKLLVTRAADEASITHYNIYWSNASGTRGKRLGTLAATGFMLPKCTGPSCSLINVSVTETGRMFNRDPYGNHEHVVIKSSGPATIKVTRFDTESYYDTLKIGSR
;
A
#
# COMPACT_ATOMS: atom_id res chain seq x y z
N GLY A 1 2.54 29.61 -14.42
CA GLY A 1 2.06 30.01 -15.75
C GLY A 1 2.39 28.91 -16.73
N ASP A 2 1.67 28.85 -17.84
CA ASP A 2 2.02 27.95 -18.95
C ASP A 2 3.42 28.29 -19.47
N MET A 3 4.24 27.26 -19.64
CA MET A 3 5.62 27.37 -20.13
C MET A 3 5.76 26.88 -21.57
N ASP A 4 4.68 26.38 -22.19
CA ASP A 4 4.68 25.98 -23.61
C ASP A 4 4.08 27.10 -24.46
N LEU A 5 4.72 27.39 -25.61
CA LEU A 5 4.27 28.43 -26.54
C LEU A 5 3.45 27.87 -27.70
N ARG A 6 3.29 26.53 -27.78
CA ARG A 6 2.50 25.89 -28.83
C ARG A 6 1.03 25.89 -28.45
N GLU A 7 0.19 26.27 -29.42
CA GLU A 7 -1.26 26.24 -29.25
C GLU A 7 -1.74 24.82 -28.87
N GLY A 8 -2.57 24.74 -27.83
CA GLY A 8 -3.13 23.48 -27.34
C GLY A 8 -2.20 22.63 -26.47
N MET A 9 -0.98 23.10 -26.19
CA MET A 9 -0.04 22.43 -25.28
C MET A 9 0.08 23.22 -23.98
N VAL A 10 0.21 22.51 -22.85
CA VAL A 10 0.58 23.12 -21.57
C VAL A 10 1.91 22.53 -21.14
N ALA A 11 2.79 23.37 -20.58
CA ALA A 11 3.93 22.90 -19.80
C ALA A 11 3.97 23.61 -18.45
N GLY A 12 4.32 22.87 -17.41
CA GLY A 12 4.21 23.40 -16.05
C GLY A 12 4.71 22.42 -15.01
N LYS A 13 5.05 22.94 -13.83
CA LYS A 13 5.17 22.13 -12.62
C LYS A 13 3.83 22.16 -11.91
N LEU A 14 3.25 20.98 -11.68
CA LEU A 14 2.07 20.82 -10.84
C LEU A 14 2.53 20.54 -9.41
N LEU A 15 2.14 21.40 -8.46
CA LEU A 15 2.30 21.14 -7.04
C LEU A 15 1.01 20.54 -6.49
N VAL A 16 1.11 19.35 -5.88
CA VAL A 16 -0.03 18.65 -5.28
C VAL A 16 0.14 18.64 -3.77
N THR A 17 -0.80 19.26 -3.06
CA THR A 17 -0.92 19.12 -1.61
C THR A 17 -1.54 17.76 -1.30
N ARG A 18 -0.80 16.92 -0.55
CA ARG A 18 -1.26 15.60 -0.14
C ARG A 18 -2.33 15.67 0.95
N ALA A 19 -3.14 14.63 1.06
CA ALA A 19 -4.05 14.45 2.18
C ALA A 19 -3.26 14.36 3.50
N ALA A 20 -3.89 14.79 4.61
CA ALA A 20 -3.31 14.69 5.95
C ALA A 20 -3.11 13.22 6.38
N ASP A 21 -3.98 12.33 5.91
CA ASP A 21 -3.87 10.88 6.06
C ASP A 21 -4.03 10.20 4.69
N GLU A 22 -3.01 9.47 4.29
CA GLU A 22 -2.96 8.72 3.03
C GLU A 22 -3.05 7.20 3.26
N ALA A 23 -3.33 6.73 4.48
CA ALA A 23 -3.21 5.32 4.83
C ALA A 23 -4.13 4.39 4.01
N SER A 24 -5.22 4.92 3.46
CA SER A 24 -6.13 4.23 2.53
C SER A 24 -6.04 4.70 1.06
N ILE A 25 -5.24 5.74 0.77
CA ILE A 25 -5.13 6.35 -0.55
C ILE A 25 -3.98 5.69 -1.29
N THR A 26 -4.20 4.96 -2.38
CA THR A 26 -3.10 4.34 -3.14
C THR A 26 -2.40 5.33 -4.09
N HIS A 27 -3.18 6.18 -4.75
CA HIS A 27 -2.71 7.17 -5.70
C HIS A 27 -3.74 8.28 -5.90
N TYR A 28 -3.25 9.46 -6.30
CA TYR A 28 -4.06 10.54 -6.82
C TYR A 28 -4.14 10.40 -8.33
N ASN A 29 -5.34 10.50 -8.88
CA ASN A 29 -5.53 10.63 -10.32
C ASN A 29 -5.60 12.11 -10.69
N ILE A 30 -4.80 12.53 -11.65
CA ILE A 30 -4.75 13.90 -12.14
C ILE A 30 -5.52 13.95 -13.45
N TYR A 31 -6.45 14.88 -13.57
CA TYR A 31 -7.30 15.03 -14.74
C TYR A 31 -7.25 16.47 -15.26
N TRP A 32 -7.50 16.62 -16.55
CA TRP A 32 -7.96 17.89 -17.08
C TRP A 32 -9.32 18.25 -16.48
N SER A 33 -9.55 19.54 -16.29
CA SER A 33 -10.88 20.08 -16.03
C SER A 33 -11.24 20.99 -17.20
N ASN A 34 -12.47 20.90 -17.70
CA ASN A 34 -12.95 21.83 -18.71
C ASN A 34 -13.43 23.14 -18.08
N ALA A 35 -13.86 24.11 -18.89
CA ALA A 35 -14.33 25.41 -18.39
C ALA A 35 -15.53 25.31 -17.43
N SER A 36 -16.32 24.23 -17.50
CA SER A 36 -17.44 23.97 -16.58
C SER A 36 -17.04 23.22 -15.30
N GLY A 37 -15.74 23.01 -15.06
CA GLY A 37 -15.24 22.28 -13.88
C GLY A 37 -15.38 20.76 -13.98
N THR A 38 -15.90 20.25 -15.10
CA THR A 38 -16.12 18.82 -15.31
C THR A 38 -14.80 18.09 -15.54
N ARG A 39 -14.69 16.90 -14.96
CA ARG A 39 -13.51 16.02 -15.10
C ARG A 39 -13.38 15.53 -16.54
N GLY A 40 -12.28 15.91 -17.19
CA GLY A 40 -11.88 15.49 -18.52
C GLY A 40 -10.89 14.31 -18.51
N LYS A 41 -10.04 14.25 -19.54
CA LYS A 41 -9.05 13.18 -19.74
C LYS A 41 -8.06 13.10 -18.58
N ARG A 42 -7.71 11.87 -18.15
CA ARG A 42 -6.67 11.62 -17.15
C ARG A 42 -5.29 11.96 -17.72
N LEU A 43 -4.56 12.81 -17.02
CA LEU A 43 -3.19 13.20 -17.34
C LEU A 43 -2.17 12.21 -16.80
N GLY A 44 -2.41 11.68 -15.61
CA GLY A 44 -1.50 10.74 -14.97
C GLY A 44 -1.93 10.41 -13.56
N THR A 45 -1.03 9.76 -12.84
CA THR A 45 -1.20 9.39 -11.44
C THR A 45 0.01 9.81 -10.63
N LEU A 46 -0.24 10.16 -9.36
CA LEU A 46 0.78 10.42 -8.36
C LEU A 46 0.58 9.40 -7.24
N ALA A 47 1.59 8.58 -6.97
CA ALA A 47 1.53 7.63 -5.86
C ALA A 47 1.39 8.36 -4.52
N ALA A 48 0.52 7.83 -3.67
CA ALA A 48 0.51 8.21 -2.26
C ALA A 48 1.77 7.68 -1.57
N THR A 49 2.20 8.40 -0.55
CA THR A 49 3.34 8.08 0.29
C THR A 49 2.96 7.41 1.61
N GLY A 50 1.76 7.71 2.14
CA GLY A 50 1.28 7.11 3.39
C GLY A 50 0.63 5.74 3.24
N PHE A 51 0.32 5.30 2.02
CA PHE A 51 -0.17 3.94 1.78
C PHE A 51 0.98 2.96 1.67
N MET A 52 0.89 1.86 2.42
CA MET A 52 1.88 0.81 2.46
C MET A 52 1.20 -0.55 2.29
N LEU A 53 1.54 -1.24 1.20
CA LEU A 53 1.16 -2.63 1.01
C LEU A 53 1.73 -3.50 2.15
N PRO A 54 1.03 -4.58 2.54
CA PRO A 54 1.54 -5.53 3.52
C PRO A 54 2.95 -6.01 3.17
N LYS A 55 3.91 -5.74 4.06
CA LYS A 55 5.33 -6.06 3.91
C LYS A 55 5.81 -6.89 5.10
N CYS A 56 6.45 -8.02 4.81
CA CYS A 56 7.15 -8.81 5.82
C CYS A 56 8.49 -8.14 6.18
N THR A 57 8.78 -8.07 7.47
CA THR A 57 10.09 -7.67 8.02
C THR A 57 10.51 -8.64 9.13
N GLY A 58 11.81 -8.90 9.28
CA GLY A 58 12.34 -9.83 10.28
C GLY A 58 13.25 -10.91 9.68
N PRO A 59 14.01 -11.63 10.54
CA PRO A 59 15.01 -12.60 10.10
C PRO A 59 14.42 -13.76 9.29
N SER A 60 13.18 -14.15 9.57
CA SER A 60 12.56 -15.32 8.93
C SER A 60 11.67 -14.97 7.73
N CYS A 61 11.67 -13.72 7.26
CA CYS A 61 10.82 -13.32 6.13
C CYS A 61 11.17 -13.99 4.80
N SER A 62 12.42 -14.42 4.61
CA SER A 62 12.81 -15.23 3.45
C SER A 62 12.14 -16.60 3.42
N LEU A 63 11.64 -17.07 4.57
CA LEU A 63 10.93 -18.34 4.70
C LEU A 63 9.41 -18.18 4.56
N ILE A 64 8.91 -16.94 4.40
CA ILE A 64 7.49 -16.67 4.20
C ILE A 64 7.17 -16.69 2.71
N ASN A 65 6.26 -17.56 2.30
CA ASN A 65 5.65 -17.53 0.98
C ASN A 65 4.57 -16.45 0.95
N VAL A 66 4.71 -15.50 0.03
CA VAL A 66 3.74 -14.41 -0.17
C VAL A 66 3.08 -14.57 -1.52
N SER A 67 1.77 -14.75 -1.53
CA SER A 67 0.96 -14.77 -2.75
C SER A 67 -0.02 -13.61 -2.78
N VAL A 68 -0.31 -13.11 -3.99
CA VAL A 68 -1.30 -12.05 -4.22
C VAL A 68 -2.64 -12.71 -4.52
N THR A 69 -3.69 -12.25 -3.85
CA THR A 69 -5.08 -12.68 -4.07
C THR A 69 -5.91 -11.51 -4.59
N GLU A 70 -7.14 -11.76 -5.03
CA GLU A 70 -8.06 -10.70 -5.46
C GLU A 70 -8.32 -9.65 -4.35
N THR A 71 -8.27 -10.09 -3.09
CA THR A 71 -8.63 -9.28 -1.92
C THR A 71 -7.43 -8.80 -1.11
N GLY A 72 -6.21 -9.18 -1.47
CA GLY A 72 -5.01 -8.75 -0.76
C GLY A 72 -3.79 -9.65 -0.95
N ARG A 73 -3.11 -9.94 0.16
CA ARG A 73 -1.91 -10.79 0.19
C ARG A 73 -2.11 -11.90 1.20
N MET A 74 -1.74 -13.12 0.82
CA MET A 74 -1.69 -14.27 1.71
C MET A 74 -0.24 -14.50 2.11
N PHE A 75 -0.02 -14.71 3.40
CA PHE A 75 1.29 -15.00 3.98
C PHE A 75 1.24 -16.39 4.58
N ASN A 76 2.00 -17.31 3.98
CA ASN A 76 2.03 -18.70 4.39
C ASN A 76 3.45 -19.11 4.71
N ARG A 77 3.58 -20.06 5.62
CA ARG A 77 4.85 -20.68 5.94
C ARG A 77 4.61 -22.12 6.34
N ASP A 78 5.34 -23.02 5.69
CA ASP A 78 5.46 -24.42 6.08
C ASP A 78 6.90 -24.88 5.76
N PRO A 79 7.55 -25.71 6.60
CA PRO A 79 7.41 -25.85 8.06
C PRO A 79 8.12 -24.72 8.85
N TYR A 80 7.91 -24.68 10.17
CA TYR A 80 8.55 -23.74 11.11
C TYR A 80 9.37 -24.48 12.18
N GLY A 81 10.19 -23.76 12.94
CA GLY A 81 11.06 -24.29 13.99
C GLY A 81 11.35 -23.27 15.09
N ASN A 82 12.44 -23.44 15.83
CA ASN A 82 12.68 -22.60 17.00
C ASN A 82 13.23 -21.22 16.59
N HIS A 83 12.79 -20.16 17.27
CA HIS A 83 13.29 -18.77 17.17
C HIS A 83 12.98 -18.01 15.88
N GLU A 84 11.79 -18.19 15.32
CA GLU A 84 11.40 -17.38 14.16
C GLU A 84 10.62 -16.15 14.52
N HIS A 85 10.95 -15.07 13.84
CA HIS A 85 10.34 -13.78 14.07
C HIS A 85 10.06 -13.09 12.75
N VAL A 86 8.79 -12.80 12.51
CA VAL A 86 8.32 -12.03 11.38
C VAL A 86 7.30 -11.00 11.84
N VAL A 87 7.32 -9.84 11.21
CA VAL A 87 6.36 -8.77 11.42
C VAL A 87 5.81 -8.36 10.05
N ILE A 88 4.51 -8.51 9.88
CA ILE A 88 3.79 -8.02 8.70
C ILE A 88 3.23 -6.64 9.04
N LYS A 89 3.66 -5.61 8.30
CA LYS A 89 3.17 -4.23 8.46
C LYS A 89 2.44 -3.79 7.20
N SER A 90 1.34 -3.07 7.36
CA SER A 90 0.61 -2.38 6.28
C SER A 90 0.13 -1.01 6.77
N SER A 91 -0.27 -0.13 5.85
CA SER A 91 -1.12 1.01 6.23
C SER A 91 -2.51 0.51 6.62
N GLY A 92 -3.20 1.27 7.48
CA GLY A 92 -4.55 0.98 7.95
C GLY A 92 -5.59 1.95 7.38
N PRO A 93 -6.89 1.72 7.59
CA PRO A 93 -7.47 0.53 8.19
C PRO A 93 -7.28 -0.71 7.29
N ALA A 94 -7.07 -1.88 7.89
CA ALA A 94 -6.90 -3.14 7.17
C ALA A 94 -7.68 -4.27 7.85
N THR A 95 -8.24 -5.17 7.05
CA THR A 95 -8.89 -6.39 7.54
C THR A 95 -7.88 -7.52 7.53
N ILE A 96 -7.63 -8.12 8.69
CA ILE A 96 -6.74 -9.28 8.82
C ILE A 96 -7.60 -10.52 9.11
N LYS A 97 -7.52 -11.51 8.22
CA LYS A 97 -8.15 -12.82 8.41
C LYS A 97 -7.08 -13.88 8.63
N VAL A 98 -7.07 -14.47 9.81
CA VAL A 98 -6.19 -15.61 10.15
C VAL A 98 -6.95 -16.89 9.83
N THR A 99 -6.47 -17.66 8.86
CA THR A 99 -7.12 -18.91 8.44
C THR A 99 -6.56 -20.14 9.14
N ARG A 100 -5.29 -20.09 9.56
CA ARG A 100 -4.58 -21.14 10.30
C ARG A 100 -3.43 -20.49 11.05
N PHE A 101 -3.17 -20.96 12.28
CA PHE A 101 -2.04 -20.53 13.08
C PHE A 101 -1.65 -21.68 14.01
N ASP A 102 -0.66 -22.45 13.55
CA ASP A 102 -0.09 -23.54 14.34
C ASP A 102 1.17 -23.03 15.01
N THR A 103 1.32 -23.33 16.31
CA THR A 103 2.43 -22.86 17.13
C THR A 103 3.01 -24.00 17.95
N GLU A 104 4.30 -23.93 18.26
CA GLU A 104 4.87 -24.78 19.28
C GLU A 104 4.26 -24.40 20.64
N SER A 105 3.95 -25.41 21.47
CA SER A 105 3.34 -25.17 22.78
C SER A 105 4.20 -24.22 23.63
N TYR A 106 3.60 -23.12 24.10
CA TYR A 106 4.16 -22.14 25.05
C TYR A 106 5.17 -21.09 24.53
N TYR A 107 5.59 -21.11 23.25
CA TYR A 107 6.67 -20.21 22.79
C TYR A 107 6.27 -19.22 21.69
N ASP A 108 5.41 -19.62 20.74
CA ASP A 108 5.02 -18.73 19.65
C ASP A 108 3.72 -17.98 19.97
N THR A 109 3.67 -16.71 19.59
CA THR A 109 2.50 -15.86 19.85
C THR A 109 2.10 -15.09 18.60
N LEU A 110 0.79 -14.92 18.37
CA LEU A 110 0.26 -14.01 17.36
C LEU A 110 -0.21 -12.74 18.02
N LYS A 111 0.27 -11.60 17.51
CA LYS A 111 -0.23 -10.28 17.89
C LYS A 111 -0.75 -9.54 16.66
N ILE A 112 -1.97 -9.03 16.75
CA ILE A 112 -2.62 -8.23 15.69
C ILE A 112 -2.85 -6.81 16.22
N GLY A 113 -2.51 -5.81 15.40
CA GLY A 113 -2.65 -4.39 15.75
C GLY A 113 -1.43 -3.80 16.44
N SER A 114 -1.44 -2.47 16.60
CA SER A 114 -0.46 -1.76 17.43
C SER A 114 -0.74 -2.03 18.91
N ARG A 115 0.32 -2.01 19.72
CA ARG A 115 0.16 -1.87 21.18
C ARG A 115 -0.36 -0.46 21.47
#